data_AF-A0A0N0KGU6-F1
#
_entry.id   AF-A0A0N0KGU6-F1
#
_cell.length_a   1.000
_cell.length_b   1.000
_cell.length_c   1.000
_cell.angle_alpha   90.00
_cell.angle_beta   90.00
_cell.angle_gamma   90.00
#
_symmetry.space_group_name_H-M   'P 1'
#
loop_
_entity.id
_entity.type
_entity.pdbx_description
1 polymer ?
#
loop_
_entity_poly.entity_id
_entity_poly.type
_entity_poly.pdbx_seq_one_letter_code
_entity_poly.pdbx_strand_id
1 'polypeptide(L)'
;MRLIPSSLQSKLDSGVTTLAQCWIVRRRNGGVLGFTDHDRDLIIEGISCRAGTGFAASEAAQRFDLSVDGAEISGALDDDLLSEADLAAGRYDAAAVESWLVDWSEPSLRLLTARGRLGEVRREGRAFTAELRGLADLLSQDSGRLYTAGCGADLGDGRCRVDLGSPAWRGTGSVAATFGVSTFAVAGLDGFAPGLFGGGRLSWSSGANAGTAIEIKQHRVVGGQIRLSLWQAMAEPVAP
;
A
#
# COMPACT_ATOMS: atom_id res chain seq x y z
N MET A 1 -15.18 9.84 -23.63
CA MET A 1 -14.20 10.56 -24.45
C MET A 1 -13.35 11.42 -23.50
N ARG A 2 -12.02 11.31 -23.54
CA ARG A 2 -11.15 12.12 -22.66
C ARG A 2 -11.03 13.53 -23.23
N LEU A 3 -11.01 14.54 -22.37
CA LEU A 3 -10.76 15.92 -22.79
C LEU A 3 -9.25 16.09 -23.00
N ILE A 4 -8.83 16.26 -24.25
CA ILE A 4 -7.43 16.47 -24.61
C ILE A 4 -7.21 17.99 -24.80
N PRO A 5 -6.22 18.61 -24.13
CA PRO A 5 -5.87 20.01 -24.37
C PRO A 5 -5.61 20.26 -25.85
N SER A 6 -6.13 21.34 -26.42
CA SER A 6 -6.02 21.62 -27.86
C SER A 6 -4.58 21.67 -28.36
N SER A 7 -3.67 22.24 -27.57
CA SER A 7 -2.23 22.27 -27.84
C SER A 7 -1.62 20.87 -27.90
N LEU A 8 -2.02 19.97 -27.00
CA LEU A 8 -1.57 18.57 -27.01
C LEU A 8 -2.16 17.82 -28.21
N GLN A 9 -3.44 18.07 -28.55
CA GLN A 9 -4.06 17.49 -29.74
C GLN A 9 -3.34 17.90 -31.03
N SER A 10 -2.97 19.18 -31.18
CA SER A 10 -2.22 19.63 -32.36
C SER A 10 -0.85 18.96 -32.49
N LYS A 11 -0.16 18.68 -31.37
CA LYS A 11 1.10 17.93 -31.39
C LYS A 11 0.87 16.46 -31.76
N LEU A 12 -0.17 15.83 -31.23
CA LEU A 12 -0.57 14.47 -31.60
C LEU A 12 -0.87 14.36 -33.11
N ASP A 13 -1.63 15.32 -33.65
CA ASP A 13 -2.02 15.34 -35.06
C ASP A 13 -0.83 15.61 -36.00
N SER A 14 0.24 16.24 -35.50
CA SER A 14 1.44 16.54 -36.29
C SER A 14 2.26 15.30 -36.67
N GLY A 15 2.06 14.18 -35.97
CA GLY A 15 2.75 12.90 -36.21
C GLY A 15 4.20 12.82 -35.69
N VAL A 16 4.84 13.95 -35.36
CA VAL A 16 6.13 13.99 -34.66
C VAL A 16 5.86 14.35 -33.21
N THR A 17 5.91 13.36 -32.33
CA THR A 17 5.54 13.54 -30.92
C THR A 17 6.75 13.45 -30.01
N THR A 18 6.71 14.21 -28.92
CA THR A 18 7.71 14.26 -27.85
C THR A 18 7.08 13.73 -26.57
N LEU A 19 6.40 12.59 -26.66
CA LEU A 19 5.61 12.05 -25.57
C LEU A 19 6.41 11.07 -24.72
N ALA A 20 6.16 11.11 -23.42
CA ALA A 20 6.65 10.19 -22.42
C ALA A 20 5.48 9.76 -21.52
N GLN A 21 5.56 8.56 -20.99
CA GLN A 21 4.68 8.10 -19.92
C GLN A 21 5.25 8.51 -18.57
N CYS A 22 4.36 8.88 -17.67
CA CYS A 22 4.66 9.17 -16.27
C CYS A 22 3.65 8.47 -15.37
N TRP A 23 4.11 7.94 -14.25
CA TRP A 23 3.26 7.31 -13.24
C TRP A 23 3.47 7.96 -11.90
N ILE A 24 2.38 8.23 -11.20
CA ILE A 24 2.42 8.70 -9.81
C ILE A 24 1.77 7.63 -8.94
N VAL A 25 2.54 7.07 -8.01
CA VAL A 25 2.09 6.09 -7.02
C VAL A 25 1.94 6.77 -5.66
N ARG A 26 0.76 6.68 -5.07
CA ARG A 26 0.42 7.27 -3.77
C ARG A 26 0.08 6.17 -2.78
N ARG A 27 0.95 5.99 -1.78
CA ARG A 27 0.76 5.04 -0.67
C ARG A 27 -0.35 5.54 0.25
N ARG A 28 -1.04 4.61 0.94
CA ARG A 28 -2.12 4.97 1.91
C ARG A 28 -1.60 5.80 3.09
N ASN A 29 -0.33 5.62 3.44
CA ASN A 29 0.34 6.35 4.52
C ASN A 29 0.98 7.68 4.09
N GLY A 30 0.69 8.17 2.88
CA GLY A 30 1.08 9.50 2.41
C GLY A 30 2.37 9.57 1.58
N GLY A 31 3.14 8.49 1.47
CA GLY A 31 4.29 8.44 0.57
C GLY A 31 3.87 8.60 -0.90
N VAL A 32 4.60 9.42 -1.65
CA VAL A 32 4.35 9.66 -3.09
C VAL A 32 5.62 9.37 -3.87
N LEU A 33 5.50 8.61 -4.93
CA LEU A 33 6.58 8.24 -5.83
C LEU A 33 6.17 8.57 -7.26
N GLY A 34 7.10 9.09 -8.04
CA GLY A 34 6.92 9.37 -9.45
C GLY A 34 7.92 8.57 -10.28
N PHE A 35 7.47 8.09 -11.43
CA PHE A 35 8.28 7.33 -12.40
C PHE A 35 8.03 7.85 -13.82
N THR A 36 9.03 7.77 -14.69
CA THR A 36 8.88 8.07 -16.11
C THR A 36 9.67 7.09 -16.98
N ASP A 37 9.17 6.81 -18.19
CA ASP A 37 9.89 6.08 -19.23
C ASP A 37 10.83 6.97 -20.05
N HIS A 38 10.84 8.28 -19.79
CA HIS A 38 11.80 9.20 -20.36
C HIS A 38 13.20 8.97 -19.77
N ASP A 39 14.23 9.44 -20.48
CA ASP A 39 15.63 9.32 -20.06
C ASP A 39 16.04 10.40 -19.06
N ARG A 40 15.14 11.34 -18.72
CA ARG A 40 15.34 12.40 -17.74
C ARG A 40 14.14 12.57 -16.83
N ASP A 41 14.40 13.03 -15.61
CA ASP A 41 13.35 13.31 -14.63
C ASP A 41 12.38 14.38 -15.14
N LEU A 42 11.09 14.14 -14.92
CA LEU A 42 10.00 15.06 -15.27
C LEU A 42 9.23 15.47 -14.01
N ILE A 43 8.59 16.64 -14.01
CA ILE A 43 7.78 17.10 -12.87
C ILE A 43 6.31 17.16 -13.28
N ILE A 44 5.49 16.37 -12.60
CA ILE A 44 4.05 16.23 -12.86
C ILE A 44 3.28 16.50 -11.58
N GLU A 45 2.36 17.48 -11.58
CA GLU A 45 1.61 17.87 -10.37
C GLU A 45 2.50 18.18 -9.16
N GLY A 46 3.68 18.77 -9.40
CA GLY A 46 4.68 19.04 -8.35
C GLY A 46 5.44 17.81 -7.83
N ILE A 47 5.19 16.63 -8.41
CA ILE A 47 5.87 15.37 -8.07
C ILE A 47 7.00 15.14 -9.08
N SER A 48 8.20 14.83 -8.57
CA SER A 48 9.32 14.41 -9.40
C SER A 48 9.12 12.95 -9.83
N CYS A 49 8.96 12.76 -11.13
CA CYS A 49 8.96 11.48 -11.80
C CYS A 49 10.38 11.11 -12.20
N ARG A 50 11.00 10.17 -11.49
CA ARG A 50 12.39 9.76 -11.71
C ARG A 50 12.53 8.86 -12.93
N ALA A 51 13.53 9.14 -13.76
CA ALA A 51 13.94 8.33 -14.89
C ALA A 51 14.86 7.18 -14.46
N GLY A 52 15.05 6.18 -15.33
CA GLY A 52 16.05 5.12 -15.14
C GLY A 52 15.73 4.08 -14.06
N THR A 53 14.49 4.04 -13.55
CA THR A 53 14.03 3.11 -12.50
C THR A 53 13.60 1.75 -13.06
N GLY A 54 13.65 1.57 -14.39
CA GLY A 54 13.13 0.38 -15.07
C GLY A 54 11.60 0.24 -15.00
N PHE A 55 10.89 1.25 -14.50
CA PHE A 55 9.43 1.25 -14.39
C PHE A 55 8.79 1.44 -15.76
N ALA A 56 8.08 0.42 -16.24
CA ALA A 56 7.45 0.37 -17.54
C ALA A 56 6.07 -0.27 -17.44
N ALA A 57 5.09 0.31 -18.12
CA ALA A 57 3.77 -0.31 -18.27
C ALA A 57 3.80 -1.38 -19.35
N SER A 58 3.07 -2.48 -19.13
CA SER A 58 2.68 -3.38 -20.21
C SER A 58 1.58 -2.73 -21.05
N GLU A 59 1.25 -3.36 -22.17
CA GLU A 59 0.05 -3.00 -22.91
C GLU A 59 -1.19 -3.14 -22.01
N ALA A 60 -1.96 -2.07 -21.88
CA ALA A 60 -3.20 -2.05 -21.12
C ALA A 60 -4.37 -2.36 -22.08
N ALA A 61 -5.03 -3.50 -21.90
CA ALA A 61 -6.27 -3.78 -22.61
C ALA A 61 -7.41 -3.01 -21.92
N GLN A 62 -8.00 -2.03 -22.62
CA GLN A 62 -9.23 -1.37 -22.17
C GLN A 62 -10.43 -2.07 -22.82
N ARG A 63 -11.33 -2.64 -22.02
CA ARG A 63 -12.63 -3.13 -22.49
C ARG A 63 -13.72 -2.15 -22.06
N PHE A 64 -14.74 -1.98 -22.90
CA PHE A 64 -15.87 -1.09 -22.62
C PHE A 64 -16.99 -1.80 -21.85
N ASP A 65 -16.65 -2.65 -20.89
CA ASP A 65 -17.61 -3.36 -20.04
C ASP A 65 -17.27 -3.22 -18.55
N LEU A 66 -18.02 -3.90 -17.67
CA LEU A 66 -17.75 -3.92 -16.23
C LEU A 66 -16.78 -5.04 -15.83
N SER A 67 -16.11 -5.67 -16.80
CA SER A 67 -15.07 -6.65 -16.46
C SER A 67 -13.88 -5.94 -15.82
N VAL A 68 -13.15 -6.66 -14.98
CA VAL A 68 -11.91 -6.12 -14.42
C VAL A 68 -10.92 -5.96 -15.57
N ASP A 69 -10.78 -4.73 -16.05
CA ASP A 69 -9.66 -4.33 -16.89
C ASP A 69 -8.38 -4.44 -16.04
N GLY A 70 -7.48 -5.32 -16.47
CA GLY A 70 -6.15 -5.48 -15.89
C GLY A 70 -5.13 -4.85 -16.81
N ALA A 71 -4.38 -3.87 -16.32
CA ALA A 71 -3.10 -3.50 -16.88
C ALA A 71 -2.02 -4.01 -15.93
N GLU A 72 -0.83 -4.34 -16.44
CA GLU A 72 0.31 -4.65 -15.58
C GLU A 72 1.31 -3.51 -15.65
N ILE A 73 1.94 -3.26 -14.52
CA ILE A 73 3.08 -2.37 -14.45
C ILE A 73 4.24 -3.18 -13.90
N SER A 74 5.36 -3.15 -14.62
CA SER A 74 6.60 -3.78 -14.21
C SER A 74 7.62 -2.72 -13.86
N GLY A 75 8.53 -3.04 -12.95
CA GLY A 75 9.64 -2.16 -12.62
C GLY A 75 10.82 -2.89 -12.01
N ALA A 76 11.96 -2.23 -11.96
CA ALA A 76 13.07 -2.69 -11.15
C ALA A 76 12.86 -2.22 -9.70
N LEU A 77 13.25 -3.07 -8.75
CA LEU A 77 13.37 -2.68 -7.35
C LEU A 77 14.57 -1.72 -7.24
N ASP A 78 14.35 -0.63 -6.53
CA ASP A 78 15.34 0.40 -6.26
C ASP A 78 15.23 0.77 -4.78
N ASP A 79 16.31 0.61 -4.02
CA ASP A 79 16.31 0.79 -2.57
C ASP A 79 15.87 2.20 -2.14
N ASP A 80 16.03 3.21 -3.00
CA ASP A 80 15.68 4.61 -2.72
C ASP A 80 14.23 4.98 -3.12
N LEU A 81 13.52 4.10 -3.84
CA LEU A 81 12.18 4.37 -4.41
C LEU A 81 11.15 3.31 -4.06
N LEU A 82 11.53 2.05 -4.24
CA LEU A 82 10.68 0.88 -4.12
C LEU A 82 11.53 -0.29 -3.64
N SER A 83 11.79 -0.30 -2.33
CA SER A 83 12.59 -1.35 -1.70
C SER A 83 11.78 -2.64 -1.52
N GLU A 84 12.49 -3.77 -1.48
CA GLU A 84 11.90 -5.07 -1.20
C GLU A 84 11.20 -5.10 0.17
N ALA A 85 11.83 -4.47 1.17
CA ALA A 85 11.29 -4.39 2.53
C ALA A 85 9.95 -3.64 2.57
N ASP A 86 9.81 -2.54 1.81
CA ASP A 86 8.57 -1.78 1.78
C ASP A 86 7.42 -2.54 1.11
N LEU A 87 7.72 -3.32 0.05
CA LEU A 87 6.75 -4.19 -0.59
C LEU A 87 6.32 -5.34 0.33
N ALA A 88 7.29 -6.01 0.98
CA ALA A 88 7.01 -7.07 1.94
C ALA A 88 6.22 -6.56 3.17
N ALA A 89 6.38 -5.28 3.52
CA ALA A 89 5.62 -4.60 4.57
C ALA A 89 4.19 -4.22 4.17
N GLY A 90 3.76 -4.51 2.94
CA GLY A 90 2.44 -4.12 2.44
C GLY A 90 2.24 -2.60 2.36
N ARG A 91 3.33 -1.80 2.35
CA ARG A 91 3.22 -0.32 2.33
C ARG A 91 2.59 0.20 1.04
N TYR A 92 2.58 -0.62 0.00
CA TYR A 92 2.03 -0.34 -1.31
C TYR A 92 0.66 -0.98 -1.54
N ASP A 93 0.12 -1.70 -0.55
CA ASP A 93 -1.14 -2.41 -0.69
C ASP A 93 -2.27 -1.43 -1.04
N ALA A 94 -2.88 -1.67 -2.20
CA ALA A 94 -3.92 -0.81 -2.76
C ALA A 94 -3.51 0.67 -2.84
N ALA A 95 -2.21 0.94 -3.06
CA ALA A 95 -1.71 2.28 -3.40
C ALA A 95 -2.39 2.77 -4.68
N ALA A 96 -2.74 4.05 -4.72
CA ALA A 96 -3.34 4.65 -5.89
C ALA A 96 -2.27 4.91 -6.95
N VAL A 97 -2.57 4.60 -8.21
CA VAL A 97 -1.68 4.86 -9.33
C VAL A 97 -2.40 5.74 -10.35
N GLU A 98 -1.73 6.81 -10.75
CA GLU A 98 -2.16 7.69 -11.84
C GLU A 98 -1.17 7.55 -12.99
N SER A 99 -1.67 7.19 -14.17
CA SER A 99 -0.89 7.11 -15.40
C SER A 99 -1.13 8.35 -16.26
N TRP A 100 -0.06 8.97 -16.72
CA TRP A 100 -0.04 10.23 -17.43
C TRP A 100 0.71 10.09 -18.75
N LEU A 101 0.14 10.61 -19.81
CA LEU A 101 0.86 10.87 -21.05
C LEU A 101 1.28 12.34 -21.04
N VAL A 102 2.57 12.59 -21.22
CA VAL A 102 3.18 13.92 -21.01
C VAL A 102 4.03 14.26 -22.22
N ASP A 103 3.98 15.50 -22.68
CA ASP A 103 4.99 16.01 -23.57
C ASP A 103 6.26 16.37 -22.79
N TRP A 104 7.36 15.64 -22.95
CA TRP A 104 8.59 15.88 -22.20
C TRP A 104 9.24 17.24 -22.56
N SER A 105 8.95 17.79 -23.74
CA SER A 105 9.44 19.13 -24.14
C SER A 105 8.67 20.26 -23.45
N GLU A 106 7.45 19.97 -23.00
CA GLU A 106 6.56 20.93 -22.34
C GLU A 106 5.66 20.19 -21.33
N PRO A 107 6.16 19.83 -20.12
CA PRO A 107 5.45 18.95 -19.18
C PRO A 107 4.11 19.47 -18.65
N SER A 108 3.81 20.75 -18.87
CA SER A 108 2.48 21.31 -18.63
C SER A 108 1.42 20.69 -19.54
N LEU A 109 1.80 20.26 -20.75
CA LEU A 109 0.97 19.50 -21.68
C LEU A 109 0.97 18.02 -21.28
N ARG A 110 -0.02 17.67 -20.47
CA ARG A 110 -0.21 16.31 -19.95
C ARG A 110 -1.66 15.89 -20.03
N LEU A 111 -1.87 14.59 -20.08
CA LEU A 111 -3.17 13.95 -20.09
C LEU A 111 -3.16 12.79 -19.10
N LEU A 112 -4.08 12.81 -18.14
CA LEU A 112 -4.33 11.64 -17.29
C LEU A 112 -4.98 10.56 -18.14
N THR A 113 -4.28 9.44 -18.35
CA THR A 113 -4.74 8.34 -19.19
C THR A 113 -5.46 7.27 -18.37
N ALA A 114 -5.04 7.01 -17.14
CA ALA A 114 -5.68 6.01 -16.29
C ALA A 114 -5.54 6.32 -14.80
N ARG A 115 -6.48 5.79 -14.02
CA ARG A 115 -6.40 5.67 -12.56
C ARG A 115 -6.70 4.24 -12.16
N GLY A 116 -5.92 3.72 -11.25
CA GLY A 116 -6.12 2.38 -10.69
C GLY A 116 -5.50 2.24 -9.32
N ARG A 117 -5.50 1.02 -8.82
CA ARG A 117 -4.83 0.65 -7.57
C ARG A 117 -3.88 -0.50 -7.82
N LEU A 118 -2.77 -0.52 -7.09
CA LEU A 118 -1.90 -1.70 -7.07
C LEU A 118 -2.68 -2.87 -6.45
N GLY A 119 -2.78 -3.95 -7.23
CA GLY A 119 -3.34 -5.24 -6.87
C GLY A 119 -2.24 -6.20 -6.44
N GLU A 120 -2.26 -7.42 -6.98
CA GLU A 120 -1.23 -8.41 -6.67
C GLU A 120 0.15 -7.95 -7.16
N VAL A 121 1.15 -8.06 -6.29
CA VAL A 121 2.56 -7.82 -6.65
C VAL A 121 3.28 -9.16 -6.68
N ARG A 122 3.83 -9.50 -7.85
CA ARG A 122 4.69 -10.66 -8.05
C ARG A 122 6.13 -10.21 -8.15
N ARG A 123 7.03 -11.05 -7.63
CA ARG A 123 8.46 -10.77 -7.60
C ARG A 123 9.21 -11.82 -8.39
N GLU A 124 10.12 -11.35 -9.23
CA GLU A 124 11.07 -12.18 -9.97
C GLU A 124 12.49 -11.58 -9.85
N GLY A 125 13.26 -12.07 -8.90
CA GLY A 125 14.61 -11.57 -8.62
C GLY A 125 14.59 -10.11 -8.16
N ARG A 126 15.23 -9.22 -8.95
CA ARG A 126 15.26 -7.76 -8.71
C ARG A 126 14.16 -6.99 -9.45
N ALA A 127 13.30 -7.69 -10.19
CA ALA A 127 12.15 -7.11 -10.84
C ALA A 127 10.88 -7.43 -10.04
N PHE A 128 9.90 -6.53 -10.15
CA PHE A 128 8.55 -6.79 -9.71
C PHE A 128 7.57 -6.52 -10.84
N THR A 129 6.47 -7.25 -10.82
CA THR A 129 5.30 -6.99 -11.66
C THR A 129 4.12 -6.78 -10.73
N ALA A 130 3.48 -5.64 -10.85
CA ALA A 130 2.28 -5.31 -10.10
C ALA A 130 1.09 -5.22 -11.04
N GLU A 131 0.03 -5.91 -10.67
CA GLU A 131 -1.27 -5.77 -11.31
C GLU A 131 -1.82 -4.36 -11.00
N LEU A 132 -2.22 -3.63 -12.03
CA LEU A 132 -2.99 -2.40 -11.90
C LEU A 132 -4.47 -2.73 -12.08
N ARG A 133 -5.22 -2.67 -10.99
CA ARG A 133 -6.66 -2.88 -11.00
C ARG A 133 -7.38 -1.57 -11.32
N GLY A 134 -8.21 -1.62 -12.35
CA GLY A 134 -9.09 -0.51 -12.72
C GLY A 134 -10.16 -0.22 -11.66
N LEU A 135 -10.89 0.89 -11.83
CA LEU A 135 -11.95 1.30 -10.91
C LEU A 135 -13.10 0.29 -10.79
N ALA A 136 -13.33 -0.51 -11.84
CA ALA A 136 -14.37 -1.54 -11.88
C ALA A 136 -14.13 -2.70 -10.89
N ASP A 137 -12.89 -2.93 -10.45
CA ASP A 137 -12.56 -3.95 -9.44
C ASP A 137 -13.41 -3.77 -8.17
N LEU A 138 -13.66 -2.51 -7.77
CA LEU A 138 -14.50 -2.20 -6.61
C LEU A 138 -15.95 -2.68 -6.76
N LEU A 139 -16.48 -2.74 -7.98
CA LEU A 139 -17.85 -3.20 -8.26
C LEU A 139 -17.96 -4.73 -8.25
N SER A 140 -16.84 -5.43 -8.44
CA SER A 140 -16.78 -6.90 -8.41
C SER A 140 -16.63 -7.48 -7.01
N GLN A 141 -16.42 -6.64 -6.00
CA GLN A 141 -16.30 -7.08 -4.61
C GLN A 141 -17.68 -7.40 -4.05
N ASP A 142 -17.82 -8.61 -3.51
CA ASP A 142 -19.00 -9.00 -2.76
C ASP A 142 -19.16 -8.07 -1.55
N SER A 143 -20.13 -7.16 -1.68
CA SER A 143 -20.46 -6.19 -0.63
C SER A 143 -21.82 -6.55 -0.02
N GLY A 144 -21.85 -6.66 1.31
CA GLY A 144 -23.06 -7.09 2.00
C GLY A 144 -22.78 -7.50 3.43
N ARG A 145 -23.83 -7.94 4.13
CA ARG A 145 -23.73 -8.42 5.51
C ARG A 145 -24.05 -9.89 5.57
N LEU A 146 -23.12 -10.65 6.14
CA LEU A 146 -23.38 -12.02 6.56
C LEU A 146 -24.05 -12.02 7.94
N TYR A 147 -25.18 -12.70 8.06
CA TYR A 147 -25.85 -12.92 9.33
C TYR A 147 -25.29 -14.21 9.95
N THR A 148 -24.45 -14.07 10.96
CA THR A 148 -23.85 -15.21 11.69
C THR A 148 -24.18 -15.11 13.17
N ALA A 149 -23.91 -16.18 13.92
CA ALA A 149 -24.02 -16.17 15.38
C ALA A 149 -22.97 -15.27 16.06
N GLY A 150 -21.87 -14.97 15.36
CA GLY A 150 -20.81 -14.08 15.85
C GLY A 150 -21.09 -12.60 15.57
N CYS A 151 -20.47 -11.74 16.37
CA CYS A 151 -20.45 -10.31 16.07
C CYS A 151 -19.61 -10.07 14.80
N GLY A 152 -20.23 -9.58 13.74
CA GLY A 152 -19.55 -9.17 12.50
C GLY A 152 -19.31 -7.67 12.43
N ALA A 153 -18.94 -7.04 13.55
CA ALA A 153 -18.52 -5.65 13.61
C ALA A 153 -17.06 -5.61 14.10
N ASP A 154 -16.28 -4.65 13.60
CA ASP A 154 -14.93 -4.45 14.11
C ASP A 154 -15.02 -3.83 15.50
N LEU A 155 -14.17 -4.28 16.42
CA LEU A 155 -14.16 -3.76 17.79
C LEU A 155 -13.92 -2.24 17.77
N GLY A 156 -14.84 -1.48 18.36
CA GLY A 156 -14.79 -0.01 18.41
C GLY A 156 -15.26 0.71 17.13
N ASP A 157 -15.76 0.00 16.12
CA ASP A 157 -16.40 0.64 14.97
C ASP A 157 -17.75 1.30 15.34
N GLY A 158 -18.39 1.99 14.38
CA GLY A 158 -19.68 2.66 14.61
C GLY A 158 -20.85 1.73 14.99
N ARG A 159 -20.73 0.42 14.73
CA ARG A 159 -21.71 -0.61 15.10
C ARG A 159 -21.41 -1.19 16.49
N CYS A 160 -20.15 -1.39 16.84
CA CYS A 160 -19.69 -1.91 18.12
C CYS A 160 -19.74 -0.84 19.23
N ARG A 161 -19.24 0.37 18.94
CA ARG A 161 -19.24 1.55 19.82
C ARG A 161 -18.49 1.40 21.16
N VAL A 162 -17.71 0.34 21.33
CA VAL A 162 -16.80 0.22 22.47
C VAL A 162 -15.74 1.31 22.38
N ASP A 163 -15.57 2.09 23.45
CA ASP A 163 -14.55 3.12 23.51
C ASP A 163 -13.15 2.52 23.72
N LEU A 164 -12.41 2.38 22.61
CA LEU A 164 -11.01 1.95 22.60
C LEU A 164 -10.01 3.03 23.05
N GLY A 165 -10.50 4.22 23.43
CA GLY A 165 -9.72 5.22 24.16
C GLY A 165 -9.59 4.88 25.65
N SER A 166 -10.49 4.06 26.19
CA SER A 166 -10.45 3.65 27.59
C SER A 166 -9.18 2.85 27.93
N PRO A 167 -8.49 3.16 29.04
CA PRO A 167 -7.35 2.39 29.53
C PRO A 167 -7.66 0.91 29.80
N ALA A 168 -8.94 0.53 29.95
CA ALA A 168 -9.35 -0.85 30.12
C ALA A 168 -9.12 -1.70 28.86
N TRP A 169 -9.12 -1.08 27.67
CA TRP A 169 -9.02 -1.75 26.37
C TRP A 169 -7.74 -1.40 25.61
N ARG A 170 -6.86 -0.61 26.24
CA ARG A 170 -5.65 -0.07 25.62
C ARG A 170 -4.49 -0.09 26.61
N GLY A 171 -3.42 -0.78 26.23
CA GLY A 171 -2.14 -0.77 26.94
C GLY A 171 -1.02 -0.21 26.07
N THR A 172 0.06 0.26 26.70
CA THR A 172 1.33 0.57 26.04
C THR A 172 2.41 -0.23 26.71
N GLY A 173 3.31 -0.80 25.93
CA GLY A 173 4.44 -1.57 26.44
C GLY A 173 5.63 -1.50 25.51
N SER A 174 6.78 -1.98 25.99
CA SER A 174 8.01 -2.10 25.20
C SER A 174 8.37 -3.56 24.99
N VAL A 175 9.03 -3.85 23.87
CA VAL A 175 9.55 -5.19 23.60
C VAL A 175 10.71 -5.46 24.58
N ALA A 176 10.64 -6.54 25.33
CA ALA A 176 11.67 -6.91 26.30
C ALA A 176 12.61 -8.00 25.75
N ALA A 177 12.09 -8.92 24.96
CA ALA A 177 12.85 -10.00 24.34
C ALA A 177 12.09 -10.55 23.13
N THR A 178 12.81 -11.08 22.14
CA THR A 178 12.22 -11.68 20.94
C THR A 178 12.46 -13.18 20.89
N PHE A 179 11.55 -13.90 20.26
CA PHE A 179 11.59 -15.35 20.16
C PHE A 179 11.10 -15.79 18.79
N GLY A 180 12.03 -15.88 17.83
CA GLY A 180 11.69 -16.02 16.42
C GLY A 180 11.17 -14.70 15.85
N VAL A 181 10.43 -14.78 14.73
CA VAL A 181 10.10 -13.62 13.89
C VAL A 181 8.76 -12.95 14.23
N SER A 182 7.89 -13.62 14.97
CA SER A 182 6.50 -13.15 15.21
C SER A 182 6.08 -13.26 16.66
N THR A 183 6.99 -13.58 17.58
CA THR A 183 6.69 -13.75 19.00
C THR A 183 7.72 -13.02 19.86
N PHE A 184 7.25 -12.25 20.84
CA PHE A 184 8.12 -11.45 21.71
C PHE A 184 7.48 -11.26 23.09
N ALA A 185 8.34 -11.06 24.09
CA ALA A 185 7.94 -10.64 25.43
C ALA A 185 7.77 -9.12 25.46
N VAL A 186 6.78 -8.66 26.23
CA VAL A 186 6.42 -7.24 26.36
C VAL A 186 6.42 -6.87 27.84
N ALA A 187 7.00 -5.72 28.17
CA ALA A 187 6.91 -5.11 29.50
C ALA A 187 5.83 -4.02 29.50
N GLY A 188 5.13 -3.83 30.63
CA GLY A 188 4.12 -2.77 30.80
C GLY A 188 2.68 -3.17 30.50
N LEU A 189 2.44 -4.45 30.19
CA LEU A 189 1.10 -5.00 29.97
C LEU A 189 0.64 -5.94 31.10
N ASP A 190 1.37 -5.99 32.21
CA ASP A 190 1.14 -6.93 33.32
C ASP A 190 -0.19 -6.70 34.05
N GLY A 191 -0.77 -5.50 33.92
CA GLY A 191 -2.07 -5.15 34.50
C GLY A 191 -3.28 -5.69 33.72
N PHE A 192 -3.08 -6.34 32.57
CA PHE A 192 -4.16 -6.83 31.73
C PHE A 192 -4.37 -8.33 31.87
N ALA A 193 -5.63 -8.76 31.84
CA ALA A 193 -5.98 -10.17 31.86
C ALA A 193 -5.35 -10.90 30.64
N PRO A 194 -4.80 -12.12 30.82
CA PRO A 194 -4.33 -12.93 29.70
C PRO A 194 -5.44 -13.12 28.66
N GLY A 195 -5.08 -13.07 27.38
CA GLY A 195 -6.03 -13.23 26.27
C GLY A 195 -6.80 -11.95 25.89
N LEU A 196 -6.81 -10.91 26.72
CA LEU A 196 -7.58 -9.68 26.46
C LEU A 196 -7.29 -9.05 25.09
N PHE A 197 -6.02 -9.02 24.69
CA PHE A 197 -5.59 -8.44 23.42
C PHE A 197 -5.58 -9.44 22.25
N GLY A 198 -6.02 -10.68 22.44
CA GLY A 198 -6.13 -11.64 21.33
C GLY A 198 -7.19 -11.17 20.32
N GLY A 199 -6.85 -11.15 19.03
CA GLY A 199 -7.65 -10.52 17.98
C GLY A 199 -7.65 -8.99 17.99
N GLY A 200 -6.90 -8.38 18.91
CA GLY A 200 -6.75 -6.93 19.02
C GLY A 200 -5.71 -6.37 18.04
N ARG A 201 -5.59 -5.05 17.99
CA ARG A 201 -4.64 -4.33 17.13
C ARG A 201 -3.40 -3.90 17.92
N LEU A 202 -2.23 -4.35 17.49
CA LEU A 202 -0.93 -3.81 17.91
C LEU A 202 -0.53 -2.69 16.95
N SER A 203 -0.17 -1.53 17.48
CA SER A 203 0.39 -0.41 16.69
C SER A 203 1.80 -0.09 17.18
N TRP A 204 2.76 -0.02 16.26
CA TRP A 204 4.15 0.29 16.58
C TRP A 204 4.37 1.81 16.63
N SER A 205 4.83 2.32 17.77
CA SER A 205 5.12 3.75 17.95
C SER A 205 6.59 4.12 17.69
N SER A 206 7.49 3.15 17.63
CA SER A 206 8.94 3.35 17.46
C SER A 206 9.61 2.13 16.82
N GLY A 207 10.93 2.24 16.57
CA GLY A 207 11.73 1.21 15.92
C GLY A 207 11.52 1.15 14.41
N ALA A 208 12.10 0.14 13.75
CA ALA A 208 12.03 -0.05 12.30
C ALA A 208 10.59 -0.27 11.78
N ASN A 209 9.71 -0.74 12.66
CA ASN A 209 8.29 -0.96 12.34
C ASN A 209 7.38 0.24 12.68
N ALA A 210 7.92 1.41 13.10
CA ALA A 210 7.13 2.56 13.52
C ALA A 210 6.06 2.97 12.47
N GLY A 211 4.84 3.25 12.95
CA GLY A 211 3.71 3.63 12.10
C GLY A 211 2.96 2.47 11.44
N THR A 212 3.42 1.23 11.61
CA THR A 212 2.70 0.03 11.16
C THR A 212 1.80 -0.53 12.25
N ALA A 213 0.83 -1.37 11.86
CA ALA A 213 -0.04 -2.06 12.78
C ALA A 213 -0.34 -3.48 12.29
N ILE A 214 -0.59 -4.39 13.23
CA ILE A 214 -0.88 -5.80 12.95
C ILE A 214 -1.87 -6.35 13.98
N GLU A 215 -2.63 -7.36 13.60
CA GLU A 215 -3.50 -8.10 14.51
C GLU A 215 -2.67 -9.04 15.42
N ILE A 216 -3.01 -9.03 16.70
CA ILE A 216 -2.41 -9.90 17.71
C ILE A 216 -3.10 -11.26 17.64
N LYS A 217 -2.35 -12.31 17.29
CA LYS A 217 -2.85 -13.69 17.30
C LYS A 217 -3.13 -14.18 18.72
N GLN A 218 -2.24 -13.88 19.66
CA GLN A 218 -2.35 -14.36 21.03
C GLN A 218 -1.65 -13.42 22.02
N HIS A 219 -2.31 -13.22 23.16
CA HIS A 219 -1.79 -12.56 24.36
C HIS A 219 -1.80 -13.56 25.52
N ARG A 220 -0.63 -13.89 26.07
CA ARG A 220 -0.51 -14.91 27.14
C ARG A 220 0.61 -14.57 28.12
N VAL A 221 0.57 -15.20 29.28
CA VAL A 221 1.66 -15.14 30.27
C VAL A 221 2.45 -16.43 30.19
N VAL A 222 3.78 -16.35 30.00
CA VAL A 222 4.68 -17.51 29.95
C VAL A 222 5.89 -17.22 30.82
N GLY A 223 6.14 -18.05 31.84
CA GLY A 223 7.28 -17.86 32.74
C GLY A 223 7.27 -16.52 33.48
N GLY A 224 6.08 -15.98 33.77
CA GLY A 224 5.92 -14.66 34.41
C GLY A 224 6.07 -13.46 33.47
N GLN A 225 6.29 -13.67 32.17
CA GLN A 225 6.39 -12.59 31.18
C GLN A 225 5.14 -12.54 30.30
N ILE A 226 4.68 -11.32 29.99
CA ILE A 226 3.66 -11.13 28.96
C ILE A 226 4.25 -11.42 27.59
N ARG A 227 3.55 -12.24 26.81
CA ARG A 227 3.99 -12.67 25.49
C ARG A 227 2.91 -12.43 24.46
N LEU A 228 3.29 -11.72 23.41
CA LEU A 228 2.46 -11.53 22.23
C LEU A 228 2.98 -12.41 21.09
N SER A 229 2.06 -12.99 20.33
CA SER A 229 2.36 -13.61 19.05
C SER A 229 1.49 -12.99 17.96
N LEU A 230 2.07 -12.81 16.78
CA LEU A 230 1.43 -12.20 15.62
C LEU A 230 1.00 -13.28 14.62
N TRP A 231 0.01 -12.96 13.79
CA TRP A 231 -0.44 -13.85 12.71
C TRP A 231 0.61 -14.02 11.62
N GLN A 232 1.39 -12.97 11.37
CA GLN A 232 2.46 -12.91 10.38
C GLN A 232 3.68 -12.23 10.99
N ALA A 233 4.86 -12.46 10.41
CA ALA A 233 6.05 -11.72 10.78
C ALA A 233 5.90 -10.25 10.38
N MET A 234 6.51 -9.35 11.16
CA MET A 234 6.67 -7.96 10.71
C MET A 234 7.69 -7.92 9.58
N ALA A 235 7.56 -6.94 8.68
CA ALA A 235 8.50 -6.80 7.57
C ALA A 235 9.91 -6.44 8.05
N GLU A 236 10.02 -5.60 9.08
CA GLU A 236 11.28 -5.34 9.73
C GLU A 236 11.42 -6.19 11.00
N PRO A 237 12.64 -6.64 11.35
CA PRO A 237 12.87 -7.37 12.59
C PRO A 237 12.37 -6.59 13.80
N VAL A 238 11.61 -7.26 14.66
CA VAL A 238 11.27 -6.73 15.97
C VAL A 238 12.53 -6.78 16.84
N ALA A 239 12.82 -5.69 17.55
CA ALA A 239 13.96 -5.58 18.47
C ALA A 239 13.51 -4.98 19.81
N PRO A 240 14.19 -5.31 20.93
CA PRO A 240 14.01 -4.63 22.21
C PRO A 240 14.37 -3.14 22.17
#